data_AF-A0A0K2LFU2-F1
#
_entry.id   AF-A0A0K2LFU2-F1
#
_cell.length_a   1.000
_cell.length_b   1.000
_cell.length_c   1.000
_cell.angle_alpha   90.00
_cell.angle_beta   90.00
_cell.angle_gamma   90.00
#
_symmetry.space_group_name_H-M   'P 1'
#
loop_
_entity.id
_entity.type
_entity.pdbx_description
1 polymer ?
#
loop_
_entity_poly.entity_id
_entity_poly.type
_entity_poly.pdbx_seq_one_letter_code
_entity_poly.pdbx_strand_id
1 'polypeptide(L)'
;MLFILVSFIVLALLVKHFAWGPVTKMMDARSEKITGDLDYADQERSRAEKLAKEREDALKNSRAEAVEIVNKAKESGETQKKSIVSDAHSEAEELRQRAKSDAAKAREDAMSGAQNDIANLSLEIASKVISKELNADDQKSLIDSYIKELTVNETK
;
A
#
# COMPACT_ATOMS: atom_id res chain seq x y z
N MET A 1 26.00 75.63 -76.53
CA MET A 1 24.92 75.60 -75.52
C MET A 1 23.81 74.61 -75.87
N LEU A 2 23.21 74.66 -77.07
CA LEU A 2 22.09 73.78 -77.46
C LEU A 2 22.45 72.28 -77.51
N PHE A 3 23.63 71.92 -78.04
CA PHE A 3 24.13 70.54 -78.04
C PHE A 3 24.30 69.95 -76.63
N ILE A 4 24.89 70.73 -75.71
CA ILE A 4 25.07 70.34 -74.30
C ILE A 4 23.72 70.07 -73.64
N LEU A 5 22.70 70.89 -73.94
CA LEU A 5 21.36 70.75 -73.41
C LEU A 5 20.66 69.47 -73.91
N VAL A 6 20.81 69.14 -75.19
CA VAL A 6 20.30 67.88 -75.76
C VAL A 6 21.02 66.67 -75.16
N SER A 7 22.35 66.70 -75.08
CA SER A 7 23.14 65.62 -74.46
C SER A 7 22.78 65.42 -72.97
N PHE A 8 22.54 66.51 -72.24
CA PHE A 8 22.10 66.45 -70.85
C PHE A 8 20.71 65.82 -70.70
N ILE A 9 19.76 66.16 -71.59
CA ILE A 9 18.42 65.56 -71.60
C ILE A 9 18.49 64.06 -71.90
N VAL A 10 19.27 63.66 -72.90
CA VAL A 10 19.45 62.24 -73.26
C VAL A 10 20.07 61.47 -72.10
N LEU A 11 21.10 62.02 -71.45
CA LEU A 11 21.72 61.41 -70.27
C LEU A 11 20.72 61.30 -69.09
N ALA A 12 19.95 62.36 -68.83
CA ALA A 12 18.93 62.37 -67.77
C ALA A 12 17.85 61.31 -68.01
N LEU A 13 17.42 61.11 -69.26
CA LEU A 13 16.47 60.05 -69.62
C LEU A 13 17.07 58.65 -69.46
N LEU A 14 18.33 58.44 -69.84
CA LEU A 14 19.03 57.17 -69.63
C LEU A 14 19.18 56.85 -68.13
N VAL A 15 19.56 57.82 -67.30
CA VAL A 15 19.68 57.64 -65.85
C VAL A 15 18.31 57.38 -65.23
N LYS A 16 17.28 58.12 -65.63
CA LYS A 16 15.90 57.90 -65.15
C LYS A 16 15.39 56.50 -65.50
N HIS A 17 15.70 56.00 -66.70
CA HIS A 17 15.24 54.66 -67.10
C HIS A 17 16.06 53.54 -66.48
N PHE A 18 17.39 53.69 -66.41
CA PHE A 18 18.30 52.60 -66.02
C PHE A 18 18.61 52.57 -64.52
N ALA A 19 18.76 53.72 -63.86
CA ALA A 19 19.19 53.79 -62.46
C ALA A 19 18.03 53.86 -61.44
N TRP A 20 16.88 54.42 -61.83
CA TRP A 20 15.77 54.63 -60.89
C TRP A 20 15.17 53.31 -60.38
N GLY A 21 14.95 52.34 -61.27
CA GLY A 21 14.40 51.03 -60.92
C GLY A 21 15.26 50.23 -59.92
N PRO A 22 16.58 50.01 -60.15
CA PRO A 22 17.41 49.26 -59.21
C PRO A 22 17.62 49.97 -57.88
N VAL A 23 17.69 51.32 -57.86
CA VAL A 23 17.85 52.09 -56.62
C VAL A 23 16.60 52.00 -55.73
N THR A 24 15.40 52.18 -56.30
CA THR A 24 14.16 52.05 -55.51
C THR A 24 13.96 50.62 -55.03
N LYS A 25 14.21 49.61 -55.88
CA LYS A 25 14.14 48.20 -55.50
C LYS A 25 15.08 47.86 -54.33
N MET A 26 16.29 48.41 -54.30
CA MET A 26 17.22 48.19 -53.19
C MET A 26 16.70 48.84 -51.89
N MET A 27 16.10 50.03 -51.96
CA MET A 27 15.50 50.69 -50.80
C MET A 27 14.28 49.92 -50.29
N ASP A 28 13.40 49.48 -51.19
CA ASP A 28 12.21 48.70 -50.85
C ASP A 28 12.60 47.36 -50.22
N ALA A 29 13.55 46.63 -50.82
CA ALA A 29 14.06 45.36 -50.28
C ALA A 29 14.71 45.54 -48.89
N ARG A 30 15.40 46.66 -48.67
CA ARG A 30 15.96 46.98 -47.35
C ARG A 30 14.86 47.28 -46.34
N SER A 31 13.84 48.05 -46.73
CA SER A 31 12.70 48.36 -45.87
C SER A 31 11.94 47.09 -45.49
N GLU A 32 11.64 46.23 -46.47
CA GLU A 32 10.93 44.97 -46.26
C GLU A 32 11.73 44.02 -45.36
N LYS A 33 13.05 43.93 -45.56
CA LYS A 33 13.92 43.15 -44.67
C LYS A 33 13.89 43.66 -43.24
N ILE A 34 13.99 44.98 -43.02
CA ILE A 34 13.98 45.56 -41.67
C ILE A 34 12.64 45.33 -40.99
N THR A 35 11.53 45.57 -41.68
CA THR A 35 10.19 45.31 -41.13
C THR A 35 10.00 43.82 -40.83
N GLY A 36 10.43 42.93 -41.73
CA GLY A 36 10.36 41.49 -41.51
C GLY A 36 11.21 41.02 -40.33
N ASP A 37 12.43 41.54 -40.19
CA ASP A 37 13.31 41.23 -39.05
C ASP A 37 12.69 41.73 -37.72
N LEU A 38 12.05 42.90 -37.71
CA LEU A 38 11.35 43.45 -36.54
C LEU A 38 10.11 42.63 -36.17
N ASP A 39 9.25 42.32 -37.14
CA ASP A 39 8.05 41.50 -36.92
C ASP A 39 8.43 40.09 -36.41
N TYR A 40 9.50 39.52 -36.96
CA TYR A 40 10.05 38.25 -36.49
C TYR A 40 10.54 38.35 -35.05
N ALA A 41 11.31 39.39 -34.72
CA ALA A 41 11.82 39.60 -33.37
C ALA A 41 10.69 39.79 -32.33
N ASP A 42 9.66 40.56 -32.68
CA ASP A 42 8.48 40.76 -31.82
C ASP A 42 7.68 39.46 -31.64
N GLN A 43 7.51 38.69 -32.71
CA GLN A 43 6.86 37.39 -32.64
C GLN A 43 7.62 36.40 -31.77
N GLU A 44 8.95 36.31 -31.93
CA GLU A 44 9.78 35.43 -31.10
C GLU A 44 9.81 35.88 -29.64
N ARG A 45 9.84 37.19 -29.38
CA ARG A 45 9.73 37.71 -28.01
C ARG A 45 8.40 37.32 -27.37
N SER A 46 7.29 37.50 -28.08
CA SER A 46 5.95 37.11 -27.60
C SER A 46 5.86 35.60 -27.35
N ARG A 47 6.43 34.77 -28.24
CA ARG A 47 6.53 33.32 -28.05
C ARG A 47 7.36 32.96 -26.81
N ALA A 48 8.50 33.60 -26.62
CA ALA A 48 9.37 33.38 -25.48
C ALA A 48 8.69 33.75 -24.16
N GLU A 49 7.99 34.89 -24.11
CA GLU A 49 7.22 35.34 -22.94
C GLU A 49 6.07 34.36 -22.63
N LYS A 50 5.35 33.89 -23.65
CA LYS A 50 4.30 32.88 -23.49
C LYS A 50 4.86 31.56 -22.96
N LEU A 51 5.94 31.06 -23.55
CA LEU A 51 6.57 29.81 -23.13
C LEU A 51 7.14 29.91 -21.71
N ALA A 52 7.72 31.05 -21.34
CA ALA A 52 8.19 31.29 -19.98
C ALA A 52 7.04 31.21 -18.97
N LYS A 53 5.89 31.82 -19.28
CA LYS A 53 4.69 31.74 -18.45
C LYS A 53 4.14 30.32 -18.34
N GLU A 54 4.03 29.61 -19.45
CA GLU A 54 3.60 28.20 -19.47
C GLU A 54 4.53 27.30 -18.64
N ARG A 55 5.85 27.56 -18.69
CA ARG A 55 6.84 26.84 -17.87
C ARG A 55 6.69 27.15 -16.38
N GLU A 56 6.47 28.42 -16.03
CA GLU A 56 6.24 28.83 -14.64
C GLU A 56 4.95 28.18 -14.07
N ASP A 57 3.86 28.23 -14.84
CA ASP A 57 2.59 27.60 -14.47
C ASP A 57 2.75 26.08 -14.33
N ALA A 58 3.42 25.42 -15.28
CA ALA A 58 3.71 24.00 -15.22
C ALA A 58 4.53 23.65 -13.96
N LEU A 59 5.58 24.43 -13.65
CA LEU A 59 6.41 24.20 -12.46
C LEU A 59 5.61 24.37 -11.17
N LYS A 60 4.72 25.37 -11.11
CA LYS A 60 3.83 25.59 -9.97
C LYS A 60 2.85 24.43 -9.79
N ASN A 61 2.25 23.95 -10.88
CA ASN A 61 1.35 22.80 -10.86
C ASN A 61 2.06 21.52 -10.43
N SER A 62 3.25 21.22 -10.99
CA SER A 62 4.04 20.06 -10.57
C SER A 62 4.43 20.11 -9.10
N ARG A 63 4.74 21.29 -8.56
CA ARG A 63 5.01 21.46 -7.12
C ARG A 63 3.76 21.20 -6.27
N ALA A 64 2.61 21.71 -6.69
CA ALA A 64 1.34 21.47 -5.99
C ALA A 64 0.97 19.98 -6.00
N GLU A 65 1.08 19.32 -7.15
CA GLU A 65 0.86 17.87 -7.28
C GLU A 65 1.83 17.07 -6.41
N ALA A 66 3.12 17.42 -6.39
CA ALA A 66 4.10 16.74 -5.54
C ALA A 66 3.74 16.86 -4.04
N VAL A 67 3.32 18.04 -3.59
CA VAL A 67 2.84 18.25 -2.20
C VAL A 67 1.60 17.42 -1.92
N GLU A 68 0.65 17.37 -2.86
CA GLU A 68 -0.56 16.55 -2.74
C GLU A 68 -0.25 15.06 -2.64
N ILE A 69 0.65 14.55 -3.49
CA ILE A 69 1.11 13.15 -3.47
C ILE A 69 1.72 12.81 -2.12
N VAL A 70 2.61 13.65 -1.59
CA VAL A 70 3.25 13.43 -0.29
C VAL A 70 2.23 13.45 0.85
N ASN A 71 1.26 14.37 0.81
CA ASN A 71 0.21 14.44 1.81
C ASN A 71 -0.69 13.20 1.78
N LYS A 72 -1.12 12.77 0.59
CA LYS A 72 -1.91 11.53 0.40
C LYS A 72 -1.15 10.30 0.87
N ALA A 73 0.15 10.20 0.55
CA ALA A 73 0.99 9.11 0.99
C ALA A 73 1.10 9.08 2.53
N LYS A 74 1.25 10.24 3.17
CA LYS A 74 1.30 10.35 4.63
C LYS A 74 -0.03 9.96 5.28
N GLU A 75 -1.15 10.43 4.76
CA GLU A 75 -2.49 10.09 5.25
C GLU A 75 -2.79 8.60 5.10
N SER A 76 -2.46 8.02 3.94
CA SER A 76 -2.57 6.58 3.71
C SER A 76 -1.68 5.80 4.66
N GLY A 77 -0.45 6.26 4.92
CA GLY A 77 0.48 5.63 5.84
C GLY A 77 -0.03 5.64 7.28
N GLU A 78 -0.56 6.77 7.77
CA GLU A 78 -1.16 6.85 9.11
C GLU A 78 -2.41 5.97 9.23
N THR A 79 -3.26 5.94 8.20
CA THR A 79 -4.44 5.06 8.16
C THR A 79 -4.05 3.59 8.21
N GLN A 80 -3.05 3.19 7.41
CA GLN A 80 -2.54 1.83 7.39
C GLN A 80 -1.90 1.44 8.73
N LYS A 81 -1.10 2.33 9.32
CA LYS A 81 -0.52 2.13 10.65
C LYS A 81 -1.61 1.92 11.70
N LYS A 82 -2.67 2.74 11.67
CA LYS A 82 -3.80 2.60 12.60
C LYS A 82 -4.53 1.27 12.41
N SER A 83 -4.74 0.83 11.16
CA SER A 83 -5.32 -0.49 10.86
C SER A 83 -4.45 -1.61 11.42
N ILE A 84 -3.16 -1.62 11.09
CA ILE A 84 -2.22 -2.66 11.56
C ILE A 84 -2.21 -2.75 13.10
N VAL A 85 -2.17 -1.61 13.79
CA VAL A 85 -2.19 -1.60 15.26
C VAL A 85 -3.53 -2.10 15.80
N SER A 86 -4.65 -1.73 15.18
CA SER A 86 -5.98 -2.21 15.56
C SER A 86 -6.11 -3.73 15.37
N ASP A 87 -5.66 -4.23 14.21
CA ASP A 87 -5.71 -5.65 13.86
C ASP A 87 -4.83 -6.47 14.80
N ALA A 88 -3.61 -5.99 15.09
CA ALA A 88 -2.70 -6.62 16.05
C ALA A 88 -3.30 -6.66 17.47
N HIS A 89 -4.00 -5.61 17.91
CA HIS A 89 -4.70 -5.61 19.19
C HIS A 89 -5.85 -6.62 19.21
N SER A 90 -6.63 -6.71 18.13
CA SER A 90 -7.71 -7.69 18.00
C SER A 90 -7.16 -9.12 18.05
N GLU A 91 -6.11 -9.41 17.28
CA GLU A 91 -5.47 -10.73 17.24
C GLU A 91 -4.86 -11.10 18.59
N ALA A 92 -4.23 -10.14 19.29
CA ALA A 92 -3.70 -10.35 20.63
C ALA A 92 -4.81 -10.69 21.65
N GLU A 93 -5.96 -10.04 21.57
CA GLU A 93 -7.09 -10.34 22.46
C GLU A 93 -7.70 -11.71 22.15
N GLU A 94 -7.86 -12.06 20.87
CA GLU A 94 -8.30 -13.40 20.46
C GLU A 94 -7.32 -14.48 20.91
N LEU A 95 -6.02 -14.25 20.78
CA LEU A 95 -4.98 -15.17 21.27
C LEU A 95 -5.07 -15.33 22.79
N ARG A 96 -5.26 -14.23 23.52
CA ARG A 96 -5.42 -14.25 24.98
C ARG A 96 -6.68 -15.02 25.39
N GLN A 97 -7.78 -14.85 24.68
CA GLN A 97 -9.02 -15.58 24.93
C GLN A 97 -8.86 -17.08 24.67
N ARG A 98 -8.23 -17.45 23.55
CA ARG A 98 -7.89 -18.85 23.25
C ARG A 98 -6.99 -19.45 24.32
N ALA A 99 -5.90 -18.78 24.69
CA ALA A 99 -5.00 -19.24 25.74
C ALA A 99 -5.70 -19.44 27.10
N LYS A 100 -6.65 -18.56 27.47
CA LYS A 100 -7.47 -18.75 28.68
C LYS A 100 -8.39 -19.97 28.58
N SER A 101 -9.04 -20.17 27.44
CA SER A 101 -9.87 -21.35 27.19
C SER A 101 -9.05 -22.64 27.26
N ASP A 102 -7.88 -22.66 26.62
CA ASP A 102 -7.00 -23.83 26.61
C ASP A 102 -6.44 -24.13 28.00
N ALA A 103 -6.08 -23.09 28.76
CA ALA A 103 -5.66 -23.25 30.16
C ALA A 103 -6.80 -23.79 31.06
N ALA A 104 -8.04 -23.37 30.82
CA ALA A 104 -9.20 -23.89 31.55
C ALA A 104 -9.43 -25.38 31.25
N LYS A 105 -9.37 -25.77 29.97
CA LYS A 105 -9.47 -27.18 29.56
C LYS A 105 -8.34 -28.03 30.14
N ALA A 106 -7.09 -27.58 30.02
CA ALA A 106 -5.95 -28.29 30.58
C ALA A 106 -6.06 -28.48 32.10
N ARG A 107 -6.65 -27.52 32.82
CA ARG A 107 -6.93 -27.64 34.26
C ARG A 107 -8.00 -28.70 34.54
N GLU A 108 -9.08 -28.73 33.75
CA GLU A 108 -10.14 -29.73 33.86
C GLU A 108 -9.59 -31.14 33.59
N ASP A 109 -8.82 -31.30 32.52
CA ASP A 109 -8.15 -32.56 32.16
C ASP A 109 -7.19 -33.03 33.26
N ALA A 110 -6.41 -32.11 33.84
CA ALA A 110 -5.52 -32.42 34.95
C ALA A 110 -6.26 -32.85 36.22
N MET A 111 -7.40 -32.21 36.54
CA MET A 111 -8.23 -32.63 37.68
C MET A 111 -8.88 -34.00 37.45
N SER A 112 -9.37 -34.26 36.24
CA SER A 112 -9.91 -35.57 35.85
C SER A 112 -8.85 -36.67 35.93
N GLY A 113 -7.65 -36.40 35.41
CA GLY A 113 -6.49 -37.29 35.53
C GLY A 113 -6.15 -37.60 36.99
N ALA A 114 -6.05 -36.58 37.84
CA ALA A 114 -5.77 -36.75 39.26
C ALA A 114 -6.85 -37.58 39.99
N GLN A 115 -8.13 -37.41 39.64
CA GLN A 115 -9.21 -38.24 40.18
C GLN A 115 -9.07 -39.71 39.79
N ASN A 116 -8.71 -39.98 38.54
CA ASN A 116 -8.46 -41.35 38.06
C ASN A 116 -7.25 -41.98 38.78
N ASP A 117 -6.17 -41.22 38.98
CA ASP A 117 -4.99 -41.70 39.71
C ASP A 117 -5.32 -42.03 41.16
N ILE A 118 -6.12 -41.20 41.83
CA ILE A 118 -6.59 -41.46 43.20
C ILE A 118 -7.49 -42.70 43.27
N ALA A 119 -8.39 -42.88 42.29
CA ALA A 119 -9.26 -44.06 42.21
C ALA A 119 -8.44 -45.35 42.04
N ASN A 120 -7.44 -45.34 41.15
CA ASN A 120 -6.53 -46.46 40.95
C ASN A 120 -5.72 -46.78 42.20
N LEU A 121 -5.16 -45.76 42.87
CA LEU A 121 -4.41 -45.96 44.10
C LEU A 121 -5.31 -46.53 45.23
N SER A 122 -6.56 -46.08 45.31
CA SER A 122 -7.52 -46.58 46.29
C SER A 122 -7.88 -48.05 46.04
N LEU A 123 -8.04 -48.45 44.78
CA LEU A 123 -8.26 -49.85 44.38
C LEU A 123 -7.04 -50.72 44.70
N GLU A 124 -5.82 -50.23 44.45
CA GLU A 124 -4.59 -50.95 44.81
C GLU A 124 -4.46 -51.16 46.32
N ILE A 125 -4.75 -50.12 47.12
CA ILE A 125 -4.73 -50.21 48.59
C ILE A 125 -5.79 -51.21 49.06
N ALA A 126 -7.03 -51.11 48.56
CA ALA A 126 -8.11 -52.02 48.91
C ALA A 126 -7.76 -53.48 48.57
N SER A 127 -7.24 -53.72 47.36
CA SER A 127 -6.76 -55.04 46.92
C SER A 127 -5.67 -55.58 47.85
N LYS A 128 -4.72 -54.73 48.25
CA LYS A 128 -3.61 -55.13 49.12
C LYS A 128 -4.05 -55.40 50.58
N VAL A 129 -5.02 -54.64 51.09
CA VAL A 129 -5.63 -54.88 52.41
C VAL A 129 -6.41 -56.19 52.42
N ILE A 130 -7.30 -56.40 51.43
CA ILE A 130 -8.05 -57.65 51.26
C ILE A 130 -7.09 -58.85 51.16
N SER A 131 -6.02 -58.73 50.37
CA SER A 131 -5.01 -59.79 50.25
C SER A 131 -4.25 -60.09 51.54
N LYS A 132 -4.17 -59.14 52.48
CA LYS A 132 -3.44 -59.29 53.75
C LYS A 132 -4.32 -59.81 54.89
N GLU A 133 -5.60 -59.45 54.88
CA GLU A 133 -6.59 -59.85 55.90
C GLU A 133 -7.29 -61.17 55.57
N LEU A 134 -7.15 -61.70 54.34
CA LEU A 134 -7.79 -62.97 53.96
C LEU A 134 -7.20 -64.17 54.74
N ASN A 135 -7.96 -64.72 55.68
CA ASN A 135 -7.72 -66.02 56.28
C ASN A 135 -8.48 -67.13 55.49
N ALA A 136 -8.10 -68.40 55.66
CA ALA A 136 -8.76 -69.55 55.03
C ALA A 136 -10.27 -69.62 55.34
N ASP A 137 -10.71 -69.12 56.50
CA ASP A 137 -12.12 -69.05 56.88
C ASP A 137 -12.90 -67.97 56.10
N ASP A 138 -12.31 -66.79 55.85
CA ASP A 138 -12.93 -65.72 55.05
C ASP A 138 -13.05 -66.11 53.58
N GLN A 139 -12.07 -66.85 53.07
CA GLN A 139 -12.08 -67.39 51.72
C GLN A 139 -13.22 -68.40 51.54
N LYS A 140 -13.50 -69.21 52.57
CA LYS A 140 -14.63 -70.15 52.60
C LYS A 140 -15.98 -69.44 52.67
N SER A 141 -16.09 -68.40 53.50
CA SER A 141 -17.27 -67.52 53.58
C SER A 141 -17.55 -66.82 52.25
N LEU A 142 -16.52 -66.32 51.57
CA LEU A 142 -16.64 -65.66 50.25
C LEU A 142 -17.17 -66.64 49.19
N ILE A 143 -16.64 -67.86 49.16
CA ILE A 143 -17.11 -68.93 48.26
C ILE A 143 -18.58 -69.26 48.56
N ASP A 144 -18.96 -69.43 49.83
CA ASP A 144 -20.35 -69.71 50.20
C ASP A 144 -21.29 -68.56 49.82
N SER A 145 -20.87 -67.29 49.99
CA SER A 145 -21.66 -66.14 49.55
C SER A 145 -21.79 -66.04 48.03
N TYR A 146 -20.74 -66.36 47.27
CA TYR A 146 -20.76 -66.35 45.80
C TYR A 146 -21.63 -67.49 45.23
N ILE A 147 -21.54 -68.68 45.84
CA ILE A 147 -22.45 -69.80 45.52
C ILE A 147 -23.89 -69.42 45.85
N LYS A 148 -24.12 -68.77 47.00
CA LYS A 148 -25.46 -68.30 47.37
C LYS A 148 -26.00 -67.25 46.39
N GLU A 149 -25.20 -66.30 45.95
CA GLU A 149 -25.61 -65.27 44.99
C GLU A 149 -25.87 -65.85 43.59
N LEU A 150 -25.08 -66.84 43.14
CA LEU A 150 -25.33 -67.59 41.91
C LEU A 150 -26.61 -68.44 41.98
N THR A 151 -26.83 -69.15 43.08
CA THR A 151 -28.07 -69.95 43.28
C THR A 151 -29.32 -69.09 43.37
N VAL A 152 -29.23 -67.88 43.94
CA VAL A 152 -30.32 -66.90 44.00
C VAL A 152 -30.65 -66.32 42.61
N ASN A 153 -29.67 -66.23 41.72
CA ASN A 153 -29.87 -65.74 40.35
C ASN A 153 -30.37 -66.84 39.38
N GLU A 154 -30.24 -68.12 39.72
CA GLU A 154 -30.81 -69.25 38.94
C GLU A 154 -32.23 -69.65 39.36
N THR A 155 -32.79 -69.09 40.44
CA THR A 155 -34.19 -69.34 40.87
C THR A 155 -35.21 -68.27 40.44
N LYS A 156 -34.82 -67.36 39.54
CA LYS A 156 -35.71 -66.44 38.82
C LYS A 156 -35.67 -66.73 37.33
#